data_AF-A0A2H6ITP5-F1
#
_entry.id   AF-A0A2H6ITP5-F1
#
_cell.length_a   1.000
_cell.length_b   1.000
_cell.length_c   1.000
_cell.angle_alpha   90.00
_cell.angle_beta   90.00
_cell.angle_gamma   90.00
#
_symmetry.space_group_name_H-M   'P 1'
#
loop_
_entity.id
_entity.type
_entity.pdbx_description
1 polymer ?
#
loop_
_entity_poly.entity_id
_entity_poly.type
_entity_poly.pdbx_seq_one_letter_code
_entity_poly.pdbx_strand_id
1 'polypeptide(L)'
;MTSAARELVSTFDPSKPFPVETGKGRMTDEDFQKYMSHGYSTPLWAIPSKRKRYKVSKPIKLRIHIEDDNYFVENESLVVIGIGQSVTDAIDDFGKQVIHFYKYYNKLSWDKVTGDAERLKRIYETLFID
;
A
#
# COMPACT_ATOMS: atom_id res chain seq x y z
N MET A 1 -1.86 8.64 48.23
CA MET A 1 -0.61 8.36 47.50
C MET A 1 -0.74 6.98 46.88
N THR A 2 -0.96 6.89 45.57
CA THR A 2 -1.15 5.60 44.87
C THR A 2 -0.08 5.51 43.80
N SER A 3 0.87 4.59 43.99
CA SER A 3 1.99 4.36 43.10
C SER A 3 1.51 3.64 41.84
N ALA A 4 1.77 4.20 40.66
CA ALA A 4 1.52 3.54 39.38
C ALA A 4 2.72 2.67 39.01
N ALA A 5 2.53 1.35 38.99
CA ALA A 5 3.51 0.40 38.47
C ALA A 5 3.55 0.55 36.93
N ARG A 6 4.72 0.90 36.38
CA ARG A 6 4.97 0.87 34.93
C ARG A 6 5.40 -0.55 34.55
N GLU A 7 4.60 -1.22 33.73
CA GLU A 7 5.01 -2.46 33.07
C GLU A 7 6.06 -2.16 31.98
N LEU A 8 7.14 -2.94 31.98
CA LEU A 8 8.20 -2.88 30.97
C LEU A 8 7.75 -3.67 29.73
N VAL A 9 7.44 -2.95 28.64
CA VAL A 9 7.13 -3.58 27.35
C VAL A 9 8.45 -3.86 26.62
N SER A 10 8.66 -5.12 26.24
CA SER A 10 9.83 -5.61 25.51
C SER A 10 9.89 -5.05 24.08
N THR A 11 11.06 -4.61 23.63
CA THR A 11 11.31 -3.99 22.32
C THR A 11 11.31 -4.94 21.13
N PHE A 12 11.03 -6.23 21.34
CA PHE A 12 11.09 -7.27 20.29
C PHE A 12 9.72 -7.76 19.80
N ASP A 13 8.62 -7.21 20.31
CA ASP A 13 7.30 -7.52 19.77
C ASP A 13 7.03 -6.72 18.49
N PRO A 14 6.61 -7.36 17.38
CA PRO A 14 6.27 -6.66 16.15
C PRO A 14 5.09 -5.72 16.43
N SER A 15 5.32 -4.42 16.21
CA SER A 15 4.30 -3.39 16.36
C SER A 15 3.19 -3.61 15.33
N LYS A 16 2.11 -4.27 15.76
CA LYS A 16 0.86 -4.25 15.00
C LYS A 16 0.41 -2.79 14.86
N PRO A 17 0.00 -2.32 13.67
CA PRO A 17 -0.50 -0.97 13.52
C PRO A 17 -1.78 -0.85 14.35
N PHE A 18 -1.70 -0.12 15.47
CA PHE A 18 -2.87 0.17 16.29
C PHE A 18 -3.84 1.03 15.47
N PRO A 19 -5.11 0.63 15.31
CA PRO A 19 -6.14 1.57 14.93
C PRO A 19 -6.34 2.53 16.11
N VAL A 20 -6.18 3.82 15.86
CA VAL A 20 -6.39 4.89 16.84
C VAL A 20 -7.90 5.07 17.02
N GLU A 21 -8.55 4.15 17.74
CA GLU A 21 -9.85 4.35 18.36
C GLU A 21 -9.84 3.74 19.76
N THR A 22 -9.54 4.58 20.75
CA THR A 22 -9.71 4.30 22.17
C THR A 22 -11.19 4.02 22.47
N GLY A 23 -11.61 2.74 22.47
CA GLY A 23 -12.91 2.36 23.04
C GLY A 23 -13.54 1.04 22.57
N LYS A 24 -13.07 0.41 21.50
CA LYS A 24 -13.54 -0.93 21.13
C LYS A 24 -12.48 -1.98 21.49
N GLY A 25 -12.92 -3.03 22.18
CA GLY A 25 -12.08 -4.18 22.52
C GLY A 25 -11.39 -4.74 21.28
N ARG A 26 -10.28 -5.46 21.49
CA ARG A 26 -9.56 -6.17 20.43
C ARG A 26 -10.57 -6.83 19.49
N MET A 27 -10.53 -6.44 18.22
CA MET A 27 -11.35 -7.01 17.15
C MET A 27 -11.21 -8.53 17.19
N THR A 28 -12.32 -9.25 17.14
CA THR A 28 -12.27 -10.71 17.09
C THR A 28 -11.64 -11.16 15.77
N ASP A 29 -11.04 -12.35 15.75
CA ASP A 29 -10.45 -12.89 14.51
C ASP A 29 -11.51 -13.04 13.40
N GLU A 30 -12.77 -13.35 13.75
CA GLU A 30 -13.90 -13.40 12.82
C GLU A 30 -14.25 -12.01 12.26
N ASP A 31 -14.31 -10.98 13.10
CA ASP A 31 -14.53 -9.61 12.65
C ASP A 31 -13.37 -9.16 11.74
N PHE A 32 -12.14 -9.52 12.09
CA PHE A 32 -10.95 -9.23 11.28
C PHE A 32 -11.02 -9.91 9.92
N GLN A 33 -11.36 -11.20 9.85
CA GLN A 33 -11.57 -11.90 8.59
C GLN A 33 -12.69 -11.29 7.75
N LYS A 34 -13.80 -10.91 8.39
CA LYS A 34 -14.92 -10.24 7.72
C LYS A 34 -14.56 -8.83 7.22
N TYR A 35 -13.71 -8.12 7.95
CA TYR A 35 -13.16 -6.83 7.51
C TYR A 35 -12.20 -7.00 6.33
N MET A 36 -11.38 -8.06 6.35
CA MET A 36 -10.49 -8.42 5.24
C MET A 36 -11.26 -8.88 4.01
N SER A 37 -12.43 -9.52 4.17
CA SER A 37 -13.27 -9.98 3.05
C SER A 37 -13.98 -8.86 2.30
N HIS A 38 -14.18 -7.69 2.93
CA HIS A 38 -14.69 -6.49 2.25
C HIS A 38 -13.56 -5.60 1.69
N GLY A 39 -12.32 -6.03 1.92
CA GLY A 39 -11.11 -5.30 1.62
C GLY A 39 -10.86 -4.12 2.56
N TYR A 40 -9.59 -3.85 2.83
CA TYR A 40 -9.17 -2.71 3.64
C TYR A 40 -8.25 -1.80 2.83
N SER A 41 -8.17 -0.54 3.26
CA SER A 41 -7.32 0.45 2.60
C SER A 41 -6.13 0.84 3.46
N THR A 42 -4.95 0.91 2.86
CA THR A 42 -3.74 1.38 3.54
C THR A 42 -2.96 2.37 2.67
N PRO A 43 -2.41 3.46 3.24
CA PRO A 43 -1.58 4.40 2.49
C PRO A 43 -0.16 3.85 2.30
N LEU A 44 0.35 3.89 1.07
CA LEU A 44 1.74 3.58 0.75
C LEU A 44 2.53 4.86 0.46
N TRP A 45 3.55 5.12 1.28
CA TRP A 45 4.40 6.32 1.21
C TRP A 45 5.73 6.12 0.48
N ALA A 46 6.14 4.87 0.31
CA ALA A 46 7.39 4.54 -0.35
C ALA A 46 7.35 3.15 -0.97
N ILE A 47 7.98 3.00 -2.13
CA ILE A 47 8.11 1.74 -2.85
C ILE A 47 9.57 1.31 -2.81
N PRO A 48 9.92 0.19 -2.13
CA PRO A 48 11.27 -0.33 -2.17
C PRO A 48 11.59 -0.90 -3.56
N SER A 49 12.84 -0.78 -3.96
CA SER A 49 13.41 -1.45 -5.12
C SER A 49 14.81 -1.92 -4.77
N LYS A 50 15.36 -2.88 -5.53
CA LYS A 50 16.69 -3.47 -5.27
C LYS A 50 17.81 -2.42 -5.05
N ARG A 51 17.70 -1.26 -5.71
CA ARG A 51 18.76 -0.23 -5.71
C ARG A 51 18.44 0.99 -4.84
N LYS A 52 17.16 1.31 -4.63
CA LYS A 52 16.73 2.50 -3.92
C LYS A 52 15.30 2.38 -3.46
N ARG A 53 14.90 3.26 -2.54
CA ARG A 53 13.51 3.44 -2.11
C ARG A 53 12.93 4.67 -2.81
N TYR A 54 11.85 4.50 -3.56
CA TYR A 54 11.15 5.60 -4.22
C TYR A 54 10.14 6.19 -3.23
N LYS A 55 10.24 7.49 -2.92
CA LYS A 55 9.25 8.19 -2.11
C LYS A 55 8.18 8.77 -3.03
N VAL A 56 6.91 8.71 -2.63
CA VAL A 56 5.80 9.30 -3.39
C VAL A 56 5.45 10.68 -2.86
N SER A 57 5.02 11.59 -3.75
CA SER A 57 4.60 12.95 -3.39
C SER A 57 3.32 12.97 -2.56
N LYS A 58 2.44 12.00 -2.79
CA LYS A 58 1.17 11.77 -2.09
C LYS A 58 1.03 10.29 -1.78
N PRO A 59 0.39 9.91 -0.66
CA PRO A 59 0.23 8.51 -0.31
C PRO A 59 -0.63 7.80 -1.36
N ILE A 60 -0.15 6.67 -1.86
CA ILE A 60 -0.95 5.82 -2.75
C ILE A 60 -1.91 5.03 -1.87
N LYS A 61 -3.22 5.27 -2.02
CA LYS A 61 -4.24 4.49 -1.32
C LYS A 61 -4.33 3.10 -1.96
N LEU A 62 -3.83 2.08 -1.26
CA LEU A 62 -3.94 0.69 -1.69
C LEU A 62 -5.28 0.14 -1.21
N ARG A 63 -6.02 -0.54 -2.08
CA ARG A 63 -7.14 -1.41 -1.68
C ARG A 63 -6.62 -2.84 -1.68
N ILE A 64 -6.76 -3.52 -0.55
CA ILE A 64 -6.26 -4.87 -0.34
C ILE A 64 -7.46 -5.77 -0.09
N HIS A 65 -7.58 -6.85 -0.86
CA HIS A 65 -8.63 -7.85 -0.70
C HIS A 65 -8.08 -9.25 -0.99
N ILE A 66 -8.85 -10.28 -0.61
CA ILE A 66 -8.49 -11.69 -0.79
C ILE A 66 -9.58 -12.35 -1.64
N GLU A 67 -9.18 -13.05 -2.69
CA GLU A 67 -10.07 -13.82 -3.57
C GLU A 67 -9.35 -15.12 -3.97
N ASP A 68 -10.03 -16.26 -3.88
CA ASP A 68 -9.49 -17.59 -4.24
C ASP A 68 -8.08 -17.86 -3.69
N ASP A 69 -7.89 -17.66 -2.38
CA ASP A 69 -6.62 -17.81 -1.65
C ASP A 69 -5.47 -16.89 -2.11
N ASN A 70 -5.74 -15.93 -3.00
CA ASN A 70 -4.76 -14.94 -3.47
C ASN A 70 -5.03 -13.56 -2.83
N TYR A 71 -3.95 -12.84 -2.56
CA TYR A 71 -3.99 -11.46 -2.10
C TYR A 71 -3.87 -10.52 -3.28
N PHE A 72 -4.78 -9.56 -3.35
CA PHE A 72 -4.81 -8.53 -4.37
C PHE A 72 -4.59 -7.17 -3.74
N VAL A 73 -3.76 -6.36 -4.40
CA VAL A 73 -3.46 -4.99 -4.02
C VAL A 73 -3.67 -4.11 -5.23
N GLU A 74 -4.63 -3.20 -5.17
CA GLU A 74 -4.98 -2.39 -6.33
C GLU A 74 -5.04 -0.90 -6.02
N ASN A 75 -4.85 -0.10 -7.06
CA ASN A 75 -5.12 1.32 -7.06
C ASN A 75 -5.78 1.72 -8.37
N GLU A 76 -7.07 2.03 -8.31
CA GLU A 76 -7.89 2.42 -9.47
C GLU A 76 -7.32 3.63 -10.21
N SER A 77 -6.78 4.61 -9.49
CA SER A 77 -6.21 5.82 -10.11
C SER A 77 -4.97 5.53 -10.95
N LEU A 78 -4.15 4.55 -10.55
CA LEU A 78 -2.95 4.12 -11.27
C LEU A 78 -3.24 3.01 -12.28
N VAL A 79 -4.42 2.37 -12.19
CA VAL A 79 -4.79 1.20 -13.01
C VAL A 79 -3.73 0.10 -12.88
N VAL A 80 -3.31 -0.15 -11.63
CA VAL A 80 -2.32 -1.18 -11.28
C VAL A 80 -2.93 -2.13 -10.26
N ILE A 81 -2.69 -3.42 -10.48
CA ILE A 81 -3.03 -4.51 -9.59
C ILE A 81 -1.79 -5.36 -9.34
N GLY A 82 -1.46 -5.59 -8.07
CA GLY A 82 -0.44 -6.53 -7.63
C GLY A 82 -1.10 -7.77 -7.06
N ILE A 83 -0.51 -8.93 -7.33
CA ILE A 83 -1.04 -10.24 -6.92
C ILE A 83 0.04 -11.00 -6.16
N GLY A 84 -0.33 -11.69 -5.09
CA GLY A 84 0.61 -12.48 -4.29
C GLY A 84 -0.04 -13.53 -3.41
N GLN A 85 0.80 -14.43 -2.88
CA GLN A 85 0.40 -15.45 -1.89
C GLN A 85 0.32 -14.88 -0.47
N SER A 86 0.76 -13.64 -0.29
CA SER A 86 0.64 -12.85 0.93
C SER A 86 0.42 -11.38 0.58
N VAL A 87 -0.05 -10.60 1.55
CA VAL A 87 -0.17 -9.13 1.41
C VAL A 87 1.17 -8.51 1.00
N THR A 88 2.27 -8.96 1.60
CA THR A 88 3.61 -8.43 1.32
C THR A 88 4.02 -8.70 -0.11
N ASP A 89 3.78 -9.91 -0.62
CA ASP A 89 4.09 -10.29 -1.99
C ASP A 89 3.27 -9.47 -3.00
N ALA A 90 1.98 -9.28 -2.72
CA ALA A 90 1.09 -8.48 -3.56
C ALA A 90 1.49 -7.00 -3.58
N ILE A 91 1.92 -6.43 -2.44
CA ILE A 91 2.46 -5.07 -2.37
C ILE A 91 3.78 -4.96 -3.15
N ASP A 92 4.65 -5.96 -3.07
CA ASP A 92 5.91 -5.98 -3.82
C ASP A 92 5.66 -6.07 -5.34
N ASP A 93 4.73 -6.90 -5.78
CA ASP A 93 4.31 -6.99 -7.18
C ASP A 93 3.71 -5.66 -7.67
N PHE A 94 2.76 -5.09 -6.92
CA PHE A 94 2.20 -3.76 -7.18
C PHE A 94 3.30 -2.71 -7.33
N GLY A 95 4.27 -2.71 -6.40
CA GLY A 95 5.39 -1.77 -6.40
C GLY A 95 6.27 -1.88 -7.65
N LYS A 96 6.56 -3.10 -8.10
CA LYS A 96 7.31 -3.35 -9.34
C LYS A 96 6.59 -2.79 -10.55
N GLN A 97 5.28 -3.00 -10.65
CA GLN A 97 4.47 -2.48 -11.75
C GLN A 97 4.42 -0.94 -11.75
N VAL A 98 4.21 -0.32 -10.59
CA VAL A 98 4.24 1.15 -10.46
C VAL A 98 5.58 1.72 -10.90
N ILE A 99 6.71 1.11 -10.49
CA ILE A 99 8.04 1.54 -10.92
C ILE A 99 8.25 1.35 -12.43
N HIS A 100 7.73 0.25 -12.98
CA HIS A 100 7.79 0.00 -14.42
C HIS A 100 7.05 1.09 -15.21
N PHE A 101 5.79 1.36 -14.87
CA PHE A 101 4.99 2.38 -15.55
C PHE A 101 5.54 3.78 -15.36
N TYR A 102 6.05 4.10 -14.16
CA TYR A 102 6.78 5.34 -13.94
C TYR A 102 7.93 5.53 -14.94
N LYS A 103 8.79 4.52 -15.10
CA LYS A 103 9.91 4.58 -16.05
C LYS A 103 9.44 4.61 -17.50
N TYR A 104 8.38 3.89 -17.83
CA TYR A 104 7.81 3.84 -19.17
C TYR A 104 7.26 5.21 -19.58
N TYR A 105 6.36 5.78 -18.79
CA TYR A 105 5.71 7.05 -19.09
C TYR A 105 6.68 8.23 -19.07
N ASN A 106 7.72 8.23 -18.23
CA ASN A 106 8.75 9.28 -18.26
C ASN A 106 9.65 9.23 -19.51
N LYS A 107 9.74 8.09 -20.19
CA LYS A 107 10.49 7.96 -21.45
C LYS A 107 9.62 8.20 -22.68
N LEU A 108 8.32 8.00 -22.56
CA LEU A 108 7.37 8.15 -23.66
C LEU A 108 7.11 9.64 -23.94
N SER A 109 7.16 10.03 -25.20
CA SER A 109 6.87 11.41 -25.61
C SER A 109 5.35 11.65 -25.68
N TRP A 110 4.91 12.89 -25.44
CA TRP A 110 3.49 13.25 -25.35
C TRP A 110 2.72 12.99 -26.65
N ASP A 111 3.37 13.10 -27.82
CA ASP A 111 2.80 12.78 -29.13
C ASP A 111 2.45 11.29 -29.32
N LYS A 112 2.98 10.40 -28.47
CA LYS A 112 2.74 8.96 -28.51
C LYS A 112 1.72 8.49 -27.48
N VAL A 113 1.11 9.41 -26.75
CA VAL A 113 0.22 9.13 -25.62
C VAL A 113 -1.18 9.58 -26.02
N THR A 114 -2.15 8.68 -25.93
CA THR A 114 -3.54 8.94 -26.34
C THR A 114 -4.53 8.37 -25.34
N GLY A 115 -5.73 8.94 -25.29
CA GLY A 115 -6.81 8.46 -24.40
C GLY A 115 -6.41 8.51 -22.92
N ASP A 116 -6.76 7.48 -22.16
CA ASP A 116 -6.48 7.43 -20.71
C ASP A 116 -4.98 7.43 -20.38
N ALA A 117 -4.13 7.05 -21.33
CA ALA A 117 -2.69 7.09 -21.15
C ALA A 117 -2.18 8.53 -20.92
N GLU A 118 -2.88 9.56 -21.42
CA GLU A 118 -2.52 10.96 -21.15
C GLU A 118 -2.66 11.28 -19.66
N ARG A 119 -3.77 10.85 -19.06
CA ARG A 119 -4.03 11.01 -17.62
C ARG A 119 -2.97 10.28 -16.80
N LEU A 120 -2.69 9.02 -17.15
CA LEU A 120 -1.68 8.21 -16.46
C LEU A 120 -0.29 8.84 -16.55
N LYS A 121 0.11 9.35 -17.72
CA LYS A 121 1.40 10.02 -17.88
C LYS A 121 1.55 11.24 -16.94
N ARG A 122 0.52 12.10 -16.84
CA ARG A 122 0.54 13.24 -15.89
C ARG A 122 0.72 12.80 -14.44
N ILE A 123 0.06 11.70 -14.06
CA ILE A 123 0.19 11.14 -12.71
C ILE A 123 1.61 10.62 -12.49
N TYR A 124 2.14 9.81 -13.40
CA TYR A 124 3.46 9.20 -13.25
C TYR A 124 4.62 10.22 -13.31
N GLU A 125 4.50 11.31 -14.06
CA GLU A 125 5.51 12.38 -14.08
C GLU A 125 5.63 13.12 -12.74
N THR A 126 4.60 13.08 -11.90
CA THR A 126 4.55 13.79 -10.60
C THR A 126 4.46 12.84 -9.39
N LEU A 127 4.50 11.52 -9.62
CA LEU A 127 4.25 10.51 -8.61
C LEU A 127 5.38 10.42 -7.57
N PHE A 128 6.64 10.35 -8.04
CA PHE A 128 7.80 10.22 -7.16
C PHE A 128 8.47 11.55 -6.91
N ILE A 129 9.05 11.68 -5.71
CA ILE A 129 9.91 12.79 -5.30
C ILE A 129 11.32 12.27 -5.04
N ASP A 130 12.31 13.10 -5.32
CA ASP A 130 13.72 12.81 -5.02
C ASP A 130 14.04 12.94 -3.52
#